data_AF-A0A2I0TKU7-F1
#
_entry.id   AF-A0A2I0TKU7-F1
#
_cell.length_a   1.000
_cell.length_b   1.000
_cell.length_c   1.000
_cell.angle_alpha   90.00
_cell.angle_beta   90.00
_cell.angle_gamma   90.00
#
_symmetry.space_group_name_H-M   'P 1'
#
loop_
_entity.id
_entity.type
_entity.pdbx_description
1 polymer ?
#
loop_
_entity_poly.entity_id
_entity_poly.type
_entity_poly.pdbx_seq_one_letter_code
_entity_poly.pdbx_strand_id
1 'polypeptide(L)'
;MAIRFELEDLNMRPDPEPLLTEMIHAAAYRDNTVGLNRFCPVENTDKIDRQVLHSYLRNYYTPERMVLAGVGIEHEQLVECARKHLLGVEPVWGSGQSRDVDRSVAQYTGGIVKVEKDMSDVSLGPTPIPELTHIMIGLESCSFLEEDFIPFAVLNMMMGGGGSFSAGGPGKGMFTRLYLNVLNRCVCLSVQGVAEQSSLASSHGWLHLLKANTLCFTSAYSA
;
A
#
# COMPACT_ATOMS: atom_id res chain seq x y z
N MET A 1 -12.81 17.98 9.07
CA MET A 1 -11.78 18.46 10.02
C MET A 1 -10.77 17.35 10.35
N ALA A 2 -11.21 16.16 10.81
CA ALA A 2 -10.30 15.04 11.12
C ALA A 2 -9.44 14.55 9.93
N ILE A 3 -10.02 14.34 8.75
CA ILE A 3 -9.27 13.86 7.57
C ILE A 3 -8.17 14.85 7.15
N ARG A 4 -8.44 16.17 7.22
CA ARG A 4 -7.43 17.19 6.89
C ARG A 4 -6.26 17.14 7.87
N PHE A 5 -6.55 16.97 9.16
CA PHE A 5 -5.51 16.81 10.19
C PHE A 5 -4.68 15.55 9.95
N GLU A 6 -5.29 14.41 9.60
CA GLU A 6 -4.57 13.18 9.25
C GLU A 6 -3.67 13.35 8.01
N LEU A 7 -4.12 14.12 7.00
CA LEU A 7 -3.31 14.43 5.81
C LEU A 7 -2.15 15.37 6.15
N GLU A 8 -2.36 16.34 7.04
CA GLU A 8 -1.30 17.21 7.55
C GLU A 8 -0.29 16.40 8.37
N ASP A 9 -0.76 15.54 9.28
CA ASP A 9 0.10 14.64 10.06
C ASP A 9 0.91 13.70 9.16
N LEU A 10 0.27 13.09 8.15
CA LEU A 10 0.97 12.27 7.16
C LEU A 10 2.08 13.03 6.44
N ASN A 11 1.87 14.31 6.16
CA ASN A 11 2.88 15.18 5.56
C ASN A 11 3.97 15.61 6.56
N MET A 12 3.68 15.65 7.85
CA MET A 12 4.66 16.02 8.89
C MET A 12 5.38 14.82 9.49
N ARG A 13 5.01 13.59 9.10
CA ARG A 13 5.72 12.40 9.58
C ARG A 13 7.12 12.33 8.98
N PRO A 14 8.13 11.96 9.80
CA PRO A 14 9.49 11.76 9.34
C PRO A 14 9.66 10.51 8.48
N ASP A 15 8.70 9.58 8.51
CA ASP A 15 8.67 8.38 7.67
C ASP A 15 7.89 8.67 6.37
N PRO A 16 8.58 8.80 5.22
CA PRO A 16 7.93 9.08 3.94
C PRO A 16 7.43 7.82 3.23
N GLU A 17 7.61 6.61 3.79
CA GLU A 17 7.22 5.35 3.15
C GLU A 17 5.76 5.34 2.64
N PRO A 18 4.75 5.80 3.41
CA PRO A 18 3.37 5.82 2.92
C PRO A 18 3.17 6.73 1.70
N LEU A 19 3.83 7.88 1.66
CA LEU A 19 3.74 8.84 0.56
C LEU A 19 4.48 8.32 -0.67
N LEU A 20 5.68 7.77 -0.50
CA LEU A 20 6.45 7.16 -1.59
C LEU A 20 5.69 6.00 -2.22
N THR A 21 5.00 5.20 -1.39
CA THR A 21 4.12 4.14 -1.83
C THR A 21 2.98 4.67 -2.71
N GLU A 22 2.34 5.77 -2.35
CA GLU A 22 1.30 6.35 -3.20
C GLU A 22 1.88 6.89 -4.51
N MET A 23 3.02 7.59 -4.43
CA MET A 23 3.70 8.16 -5.59
C MET A 23 4.12 7.11 -6.62
N ILE A 24 4.61 5.93 -6.18
CA ILE A 24 5.00 4.88 -7.12
C ILE A 24 3.79 4.27 -7.83
N HIS A 25 2.63 4.16 -7.18
CA HIS A 25 1.42 3.66 -7.83
C HIS A 25 0.89 4.67 -8.85
N ALA A 26 0.87 5.96 -8.48
CA ALA A 26 0.54 7.04 -9.41
C ALA A 26 1.51 7.08 -10.60
N ALA A 27 2.81 6.86 -10.39
CA ALA A 27 3.80 6.80 -11.45
C ALA A 27 3.61 5.59 -12.38
N ALA A 28 3.38 4.40 -11.81
CA ALA A 28 3.32 3.14 -12.54
C ALA A 28 2.02 2.96 -13.33
N TYR A 29 0.89 3.35 -12.74
CA TYR A 29 -0.46 3.09 -13.25
C TYR A 29 -1.25 4.34 -13.63
N ARG A 30 -0.77 5.53 -13.26
CA ARG A 30 -1.40 6.83 -13.59
C ARG A 30 -2.86 6.86 -13.16
N ASP A 31 -3.75 7.46 -13.94
CA ASP A 31 -5.17 7.61 -13.60
C ASP A 31 -6.01 6.33 -13.79
N ASN A 32 -5.42 5.15 -13.57
CA ASN A 32 -6.09 3.85 -13.75
C ASN A 32 -6.08 3.04 -12.45
N THR A 33 -7.25 2.61 -11.98
CA THR A 33 -7.47 1.68 -10.85
C THR A 33 -6.53 1.90 -9.67
N VAL A 34 -5.43 1.14 -9.58
CA VAL A 34 -4.45 1.17 -8.50
C VAL A 34 -3.59 2.43 -8.47
N GLY A 35 -3.54 3.19 -9.57
CA GLY A 35 -2.86 4.48 -9.62
C GLY A 35 -3.70 5.66 -9.13
N LEU A 36 -4.99 5.43 -8.83
CA LEU A 36 -5.81 6.42 -8.14
C LEU A 36 -5.33 6.60 -6.70
N ASN A 37 -5.39 7.84 -6.22
CA ASN A 37 -4.91 8.18 -4.87
C ASN A 37 -5.65 7.38 -3.79
N ARG A 38 -4.87 6.74 -2.94
CA ARG A 38 -5.37 6.00 -1.77
C ARG A 38 -5.79 6.98 -0.68
N PHE A 39 -5.04 8.06 -0.51
CA PHE A 39 -5.38 9.12 0.41
C PHE A 39 -6.27 10.14 -0.30
N CYS A 40 -7.31 10.62 0.40
CA CYS A 40 -8.25 11.56 -0.19
C CYS A 40 -7.52 12.87 -0.53
N PRO A 41 -7.56 13.35 -1.78
CA PRO A 41 -7.01 14.66 -2.11
C PRO A 41 -7.71 15.76 -1.30
N VAL A 42 -6.95 16.79 -0.93
CA VAL A 42 -7.47 17.92 -0.15
C VAL A 42 -8.70 18.56 -0.83
N GLU A 43 -8.67 18.65 -2.16
CA GLU A 43 -9.75 19.18 -3.01
C GLU A 43 -11.06 18.38 -2.95
N ASN A 44 -10.98 17.09 -2.64
CA ASN A 44 -12.13 16.20 -2.58
C ASN A 44 -12.69 16.05 -1.16
N THR A 45 -11.94 16.48 -0.15
CA THR A 45 -12.35 16.32 1.26
C THR A 45 -13.69 16.98 1.57
N ASP A 46 -13.99 18.13 0.94
CA ASP A 46 -15.25 18.85 1.15
C ASP A 46 -16.39 18.38 0.24
N LYS A 47 -16.08 17.57 -0.79
CA LYS A 47 -17.06 17.06 -1.77
C LYS A 47 -17.69 15.73 -1.32
N ILE A 48 -17.08 15.04 -0.36
CA ILE A 48 -17.58 13.77 0.16
C ILE A 48 -18.69 14.05 1.16
N ASP A 49 -19.92 13.74 0.75
CA ASP A 49 -21.10 13.86 1.60
C ASP A 49 -21.70 12.48 1.95
N ARG A 50 -22.75 12.49 2.79
CA ARG A 50 -23.46 11.26 3.18
C ARG A 50 -24.05 10.53 1.96
N GLN A 51 -24.50 11.24 0.93
CA GLN A 51 -25.12 10.62 -0.24
C GLN A 51 -24.09 9.86 -1.08
N VAL A 52 -22.90 10.41 -1.25
CA VAL A 52 -21.75 9.78 -1.90
C VAL A 52 -21.34 8.52 -1.13
N LEU A 53 -21.23 8.59 0.21
CA LEU A 53 -20.88 7.44 1.04
C LEU A 53 -21.94 6.32 0.96
N HIS A 54 -23.22 6.65 1.09
CA HIS A 54 -24.29 5.67 0.94
C HIS A 54 -24.31 5.05 -0.47
N SER A 55 -24.05 5.85 -1.50
CA SER A 55 -23.94 5.36 -2.88
C SER A 55 -22.77 4.40 -3.06
N TYR A 56 -21.62 4.70 -2.46
CA TYR A 56 -20.45 3.83 -2.47
C TYR A 56 -20.74 2.50 -1.74
N LEU A 57 -21.24 2.56 -0.50
CA LEU A 57 -21.57 1.36 0.28
C LEU A 57 -22.62 0.50 -0.46
N ARG A 58 -23.63 1.11 -1.07
CA ARG A 58 -24.64 0.37 -1.83
C ARG A 58 -24.07 -0.36 -3.05
N ASN A 59 -23.08 0.20 -3.73
CA ASN A 59 -22.50 -0.42 -4.92
C ASN A 59 -21.46 -1.49 -4.58
N TYR A 60 -20.67 -1.30 -3.52
CA TYR A 60 -19.52 -2.17 -3.23
C TYR A 60 -19.76 -3.16 -2.06
N TYR A 61 -20.57 -2.80 -1.07
CA TYR A 61 -20.88 -3.68 0.08
C TYR A 61 -22.12 -4.54 -0.22
N THR A 62 -21.95 -5.47 -1.17
CA THR A 62 -22.98 -6.46 -1.51
C THR A 62 -22.61 -7.83 -0.90
N PRO A 63 -23.60 -8.67 -0.54
CA PRO A 63 -23.34 -9.99 0.03
C PRO A 63 -22.42 -10.87 -0.83
N GLU A 64 -22.52 -10.76 -2.17
CA GLU A 64 -21.67 -11.49 -3.13
C GLU A 64 -20.19 -11.11 -3.08
N ARG A 65 -19.85 -9.94 -2.50
CA ARG A 65 -18.49 -9.39 -2.40
C ARG A 65 -17.97 -9.37 -0.96
N MET A 66 -18.70 -9.96 -0.02
CA MET A 66 -18.33 -10.02 1.39
C MET A 66 -17.96 -11.45 1.77
N VAL A 67 -16.85 -11.60 2.49
CA VAL A 67 -16.41 -12.90 3.03
C VAL A 67 -16.30 -12.76 4.54
N LEU A 68 -16.96 -13.67 5.27
CA LEU A 68 -16.82 -13.79 6.72
C LEU A 68 -15.78 -14.85 7.04
N ALA A 69 -14.69 -14.45 7.70
CA ALA A 69 -13.63 -15.35 8.15
C ALA A 69 -13.63 -15.43 9.68
N GLY A 70 -13.48 -16.65 10.21
CA GLY A 70 -13.35 -16.91 11.64
C GLY A 70 -12.14 -17.79 11.92
N VAL A 71 -11.39 -17.47 12.99
CA VAL A 71 -10.21 -18.24 13.43
C VAL A 71 -10.47 -18.74 14.83
N GLY A 72 -10.29 -20.05 15.06
CA GLY A 72 -10.51 -20.67 16.37
C GLY A 72 -11.98 -20.80 16.79
N ILE A 73 -12.91 -20.75 15.82
CA ILE A 73 -14.34 -20.97 16.03
C ILE A 73 -14.79 -22.22 15.26
N GLU A 74 -15.77 -22.91 15.82
CA GLU A 74 -16.42 -24.05 15.15
C GLU A 74 -17.23 -23.54 13.95
N HIS A 75 -17.15 -24.26 12.83
CA HIS A 75 -17.68 -23.79 11.54
C HIS A 75 -19.21 -23.67 11.56
N GLU A 76 -19.92 -24.64 12.13
CA GLU A 76 -21.38 -24.63 12.19
C GLU A 76 -21.88 -23.45 13.03
N GLN A 77 -21.25 -23.16 14.17
CA GLN A 77 -21.55 -21.99 15.00
C GLN A 77 -21.36 -20.67 14.24
N LEU A 78 -20.27 -20.54 13.49
CA LEU A 78 -20.01 -19.35 12.67
C LEU A 78 -21.10 -19.18 11.60
N VAL A 79 -21.46 -20.27 10.91
CA VAL A 79 -22.49 -20.26 9.87
C VAL A 79 -23.87 -19.95 10.45
N GLU A 80 -24.21 -20.48 11.63
CA GLU A 80 -25.47 -20.19 12.31
C GLU A 80 -25.57 -18.71 12.68
N CYS A 81 -24.50 -18.13 13.23
CA CYS A 81 -24.45 -16.70 13.56
C CYS A 81 -24.55 -15.82 12.30
N ALA A 82 -23.83 -16.19 11.24
CA ALA A 82 -23.90 -15.49 9.95
C ALA A 82 -25.31 -15.53 9.36
N ARG A 83 -25.98 -16.70 9.40
CA ARG A 83 -27.37 -16.83 8.95
C ARG A 83 -28.34 -15.99 9.78
N LYS A 84 -28.12 -15.91 11.09
CA LYS A 84 -28.99 -15.14 11.98
C LYS A 84 -28.85 -13.62 11.82
N HIS A 85 -27.64 -13.14 11.56
CA HIS A 85 -27.33 -11.71 11.64
C HIS A 85 -27.01 -11.03 10.30
N LEU A 86 -26.63 -11.78 9.26
CA LEU A 86 -26.22 -11.22 7.97
C LEU A 86 -27.20 -11.56 6.84
N LEU A 87 -27.89 -12.70 6.93
CA LEU A 87 -28.89 -13.09 5.93
C LEU A 87 -30.23 -12.40 6.19
N GLY A 88 -30.78 -11.77 5.15
CA GLY A 88 -32.09 -11.10 5.19
C GLY A 88 -32.11 -9.75 5.91
N VAL A 89 -30.95 -9.20 6.28
CA VAL A 89 -30.86 -7.86 6.89
C VAL A 89 -30.73 -6.82 5.78
N GLU A 90 -31.64 -5.84 5.79
CA GLU A 90 -31.49 -4.68 4.91
C GLU A 90 -30.43 -3.73 5.46
N PRO A 91 -29.42 -3.36 4.66
CA PRO A 91 -28.40 -2.43 5.10
C PRO A 91 -28.97 -1.01 5.26
N VAL A 92 -28.38 -0.23 6.16
CA VAL A 92 -28.77 1.17 6.41
C VAL A 92 -28.65 2.06 5.17
N TRP A 93 -27.76 1.69 4.24
CA TRP A 93 -27.58 2.38 2.96
C TRP A 93 -28.57 1.95 1.85
N GLY A 94 -29.50 1.04 2.16
CA GLY A 94 -30.58 0.59 1.28
C GLY A 94 -30.15 -0.43 0.22
N SER A 95 -31.15 -1.14 -0.32
CA SER A 95 -31.03 -2.25 -1.28
C SER A 95 -31.33 -1.83 -2.74
N GLY A 96 -30.93 -0.63 -3.13
CA GLY A 96 -31.16 -0.11 -4.49
C GLY A 96 -30.26 -0.72 -5.57
N GLN A 97 -30.67 -0.64 -6.85
CA GLN A 97 -29.88 -1.12 -8.00
C GLN A 97 -28.43 -0.61 -7.92
N SER A 98 -27.48 -1.55 -7.89
CA SER A 98 -26.06 -1.26 -7.98
C SER A 98 -25.77 -0.68 -9.36
N ARG A 99 -24.99 0.40 -9.40
CA ARG A 99 -24.36 0.82 -10.66
C ARG A 99 -23.32 -0.21 -11.06
N ASP A 100 -23.06 -0.36 -12.36
CA ASP A 100 -22.03 -1.27 -12.85
C ASP A 100 -20.70 -0.87 -12.21
N VAL A 101 -20.13 -1.80 -11.44
CA VAL A 101 -18.89 -1.57 -10.72
C VAL A 101 -17.77 -1.48 -11.73
N ASP A 102 -16.78 -0.62 -11.47
CA ASP A 102 -15.61 -0.51 -12.32
C ASP A 102 -14.91 -1.88 -12.46
N ARG A 103 -14.72 -2.32 -13.72
CA ARG A 103 -14.03 -3.55 -14.11
C ARG A 103 -12.78 -3.26 -14.93
N SER A 104 -12.32 -2.01 -14.94
CA SER A 104 -11.09 -1.62 -15.60
C SER A 104 -9.92 -2.47 -15.09
N VAL A 105 -9.00 -2.77 -16.01
CA VAL A 105 -7.82 -3.58 -15.72
C VAL A 105 -6.69 -2.61 -15.44
N ALA A 106 -5.99 -2.82 -14.33
CA ALA A 106 -4.76 -2.12 -14.04
C ALA A 106 -3.72 -2.45 -15.13
N GLN A 107 -3.14 -1.42 -15.75
CA GLN A 107 -2.14 -1.57 -16.80
C GLN A 107 -0.88 -0.84 -16.39
N TYR A 108 0.24 -1.56 -16.31
CA TYR A 108 1.53 -0.95 -16.02
C TYR A 108 1.98 -0.14 -17.24
N THR A 109 2.21 1.16 -17.01
CA THR A 109 2.68 2.08 -18.06
C THR A 109 4.07 2.64 -17.77
N GLY A 110 4.53 2.48 -16.53
CA GLY A 110 5.74 3.11 -16.03
C GLY A 110 5.62 4.64 -15.97
N GLY A 111 6.56 5.24 -15.24
CA GLY A 111 6.61 6.69 -15.09
C GLY A 111 7.62 7.11 -14.04
N ILE A 112 7.77 8.42 -13.91
CA ILE A 112 8.57 9.04 -12.86
C ILE A 112 7.76 10.17 -12.25
N VAL A 113 7.69 10.17 -10.92
CA VAL A 113 7.12 11.26 -10.14
C VAL A 113 8.20 11.74 -9.19
N LYS A 114 8.44 13.05 -9.19
CA LYS A 114 9.41 13.71 -8.32
C LYS A 114 8.68 14.80 -7.55
N VAL A 115 8.90 14.84 -6.24
CA VAL A 115 8.42 15.92 -5.37
C VAL A 115 9.64 16.47 -4.65
N GLU A 116 9.77 17.79 -4.68
CA GLU A 116 10.75 18.51 -3.87
C GLU A 116 10.04 18.96 -2.60
N LYS A 117 10.61 18.59 -1.45
CA LYS A 117 10.03 18.87 -0.15
C LYS A 117 11.14 19.34 0.79
N ASP A 118 10.90 20.49 1.40
CA ASP A 118 11.76 21.00 2.46
C ASP A 118 11.46 20.21 3.74
N MET A 119 12.49 19.54 4.26
CA MET A 119 12.38 18.69 5.46
C MET A 119 12.91 19.42 6.71
N SER A 120 13.31 20.68 6.60
CA SER A 120 13.81 21.48 7.72
C SER A 120 12.78 21.64 8.85
N ASP A 121 11.50 21.77 8.52
CA ASP A 121 10.39 21.97 9.47
C ASP A 121 9.80 20.68 10.06
N VAL A 122 10.25 19.50 9.60
CA VAL A 122 9.69 18.18 10.00
C VAL A 122 10.32 17.65 11.30
N SER A 123 11.39 18.30 11.79
CA SER A 123 12.13 17.89 12.99
C SER A 123 11.54 18.49 14.27
N LEU A 124 10.45 17.90 14.80
CA LEU A 124 9.89 18.28 16.12
C LEU A 124 10.66 17.73 17.34
N GLY A 125 11.78 17.03 17.12
CA GLY A 125 12.62 16.42 18.17
C GLY A 125 13.98 17.09 18.36
N PRO A 126 14.70 16.84 19.48
CA PRO A 126 16.00 17.45 19.78
C PRO A 126 17.15 16.95 18.89
N THR A 127 16.92 15.93 18.08
CA THR A 127 17.87 15.40 17.10
C THR A 127 17.39 15.74 15.69
N PRO A 128 18.08 16.64 14.96
CA PRO A 128 17.72 16.96 13.58
C PRO A 128 17.82 15.69 12.72
N ILE A 129 16.76 15.38 11.99
CA ILE A 129 16.78 14.30 11.01
C ILE A 129 17.57 14.83 9.82
N PRO A 130 18.60 14.11 9.33
CA PRO A 130 19.35 14.57 8.16
C PRO A 130 18.41 14.70 6.96
N GLU A 131 18.63 15.72 6.13
CA GLU A 131 17.95 15.86 4.85
C GLU A 131 18.36 14.70 3.94
N LEU A 132 17.51 13.70 3.85
CA LEU A 132 17.72 12.52 3.02
C LEU A 132 16.84 12.64 1.77
N THR A 133 17.44 12.38 0.61
CA THR A 133 16.64 12.13 -0.60
C THR A 133 16.14 10.70 -0.56
N HIS A 134 14.82 10.52 -0.68
CA HIS A 134 14.18 9.21 -0.75
C HIS A 134 13.83 8.86 -2.20
N ILE A 135 14.30 7.72 -2.68
CA ILE A 135 14.04 7.23 -4.04
C ILE A 135 13.31 5.91 -3.93
N MET A 136 12.25 5.71 -4.72
CA MET A 136 11.54 4.44 -4.81
C MET A 136 11.49 3.97 -6.26
N ILE A 137 11.95 2.74 -6.50
CA ILE A 137 11.94 2.11 -7.83
C ILE A 137 10.96 0.94 -7.75
N GLY A 138 9.99 0.91 -8.66
CA GLY A 138 9.02 -0.19 -8.78
C GLY A 138 9.11 -0.83 -10.17
N LEU A 139 8.94 -2.13 -10.22
CA LEU A 139 8.86 -2.92 -11.45
C LEU A 139 7.55 -3.70 -11.45
N GLU A 140 7.05 -4.00 -12.65
CA GLU A 140 5.89 -4.89 -12.83
C GLU A 140 6.23 -6.32 -12.40
N SER A 141 5.27 -7.01 -11.78
CA SER A 141 5.39 -8.40 -11.35
C SER A 141 4.23 -9.25 -11.86
N CYS A 142 4.32 -10.56 -11.59
CA CYS A 142 3.27 -11.53 -11.84
C CYS A 142 2.10 -11.44 -10.85
N SER A 143 0.95 -11.99 -11.26
CA SER A 143 -0.22 -12.22 -10.41
C SER A 143 -0.01 -13.33 -9.38
N PHE A 144 -0.76 -13.35 -8.28
CA PHE A 144 -0.75 -14.50 -7.34
C PHE A 144 -1.31 -15.80 -7.94
N LEU A 145 -2.12 -15.69 -9.00
CA LEU A 145 -2.65 -16.86 -9.69
C LEU A 145 -1.64 -17.48 -10.65
N GLU A 146 -0.56 -16.77 -10.96
CA GLU A 146 0.47 -17.24 -11.87
C GLU A 146 1.50 -18.09 -11.12
N GLU A 147 2.04 -19.11 -11.80
CA GLU A 147 3.04 -20.02 -11.22
C GLU A 147 4.33 -19.29 -10.79
N ASP A 148 4.64 -18.17 -11.45
CA ASP A 148 5.80 -17.33 -11.17
C ASP A 148 5.70 -16.56 -9.85
N PHE A 149 4.55 -16.52 -9.19
CA PHE A 149 4.36 -15.85 -7.89
C PHE A 149 5.35 -16.34 -6.82
N ILE A 150 5.53 -17.67 -6.72
CA ILE A 150 6.43 -18.26 -5.72
C ILE A 150 7.89 -17.91 -6.02
N PRO A 151 8.40 -18.06 -7.27
CA PRO A 151 9.71 -17.52 -7.66
C PRO A 151 9.92 -16.04 -7.31
N PHE A 152 8.94 -15.18 -7.55
CA PHE A 152 9.02 -13.75 -7.19
C PHE A 152 9.10 -13.53 -5.67
N ALA A 153 8.34 -14.29 -4.87
CA ALA A 153 8.42 -14.23 -3.42
C ALA A 153 9.80 -14.67 -2.89
N VAL A 154 10.38 -15.72 -3.48
CA VAL A 154 11.74 -16.19 -3.16
C VAL A 154 12.77 -15.13 -3.56
N LEU A 155 12.64 -14.52 -4.74
CA LEU A 155 13.50 -13.42 -5.18
C LEU A 155 13.48 -12.25 -4.19
N ASN A 156 12.28 -11.84 -3.75
CA ASN A 156 12.13 -10.78 -2.75
C ASN A 156 12.82 -11.15 -1.43
N MET A 157 12.67 -12.41 -0.97
CA MET A 157 13.34 -12.89 0.25
C MET A 157 14.88 -12.96 0.10
N MET A 158 15.40 -13.32 -1.08
CA MET A 158 16.84 -13.35 -1.37
C MET A 158 17.46 -11.95 -1.47
N MET A 159 16.74 -11.01 -2.09
CA MET A 159 17.14 -9.61 -2.17
C MET A 159 17.16 -9.00 -0.76
N GLY A 160 16.12 -9.26 0.02
CA GLY A 160 16.00 -8.84 1.41
C GLY A 160 15.97 -7.32 1.56
N GLY A 161 16.53 -6.84 2.66
CA GLY A 161 16.55 -5.42 3.01
C GLY A 161 16.59 -5.24 4.52
N GLY A 162 16.52 -3.99 4.96
CA GLY A 162 16.46 -3.60 6.37
C GLY A 162 16.90 -2.16 6.59
N GLY A 163 16.56 -1.62 7.76
CA GLY A 163 17.19 -0.40 8.24
C GLY A 163 18.59 -0.69 8.78
N SER A 164 19.53 0.21 8.56
CA SER A 164 20.92 0.13 9.08
C SER A 164 20.97 0.02 10.62
N PHE A 165 19.89 0.39 11.31
CA PHE A 165 19.77 0.35 12.77
C PHE A 165 18.95 -0.84 13.30
N SER A 166 18.65 -1.85 12.47
CA SER A 166 18.00 -3.06 12.98
C SER A 166 18.99 -3.90 13.78
N ALA A 167 19.10 -3.60 15.08
CA ALA A 167 19.79 -4.45 16.04
C ALA A 167 19.07 -5.81 16.07
N GLY A 168 19.62 -6.78 15.36
CA GLY A 168 19.03 -8.08 15.14
C GLY A 168 20.05 -9.19 15.27
N GLY A 169 19.69 -10.23 16.01
CA GLY A 169 20.44 -11.48 15.99
C GLY A 169 20.30 -12.24 14.66
N PRO A 170 21.00 -13.38 14.52
CA PRO A 170 20.88 -14.26 13.36
C PRO A 170 19.42 -14.59 13.03
N GLY A 171 19.06 -14.57 11.74
CA GLY A 171 17.71 -14.91 11.26
C GLY A 171 16.88 -13.73 10.72
N LYS A 172 17.30 -12.48 10.91
CA LYS A 172 16.60 -11.29 10.38
C LYS A 172 16.95 -10.93 8.92
N GLY A 173 17.57 -11.83 8.17
CA GLY A 173 18.00 -11.54 6.79
C GLY A 173 19.31 -10.76 6.67
N MET A 174 20.19 -10.78 7.69
CA MET A 174 21.50 -10.11 7.66
C MET A 174 22.45 -10.59 6.55
N PHE A 175 22.21 -11.78 5.99
CA PHE A 175 23.00 -12.36 4.90
C PHE A 175 22.35 -12.18 3.52
N THR A 176 21.29 -11.38 3.42
CA THR A 176 20.62 -11.09 2.15
C THR A 176 21.49 -10.19 1.27
N ARG A 177 21.23 -10.23 -0.04
CA ARG A 177 22.09 -9.56 -1.03
C ARG A 177 22.17 -8.05 -0.82
N LEU A 178 21.05 -7.39 -0.52
CA LEU A 178 21.02 -5.95 -0.30
C LEU A 178 21.68 -5.56 1.02
N TYR A 179 21.48 -6.37 2.07
CA TYR A 179 22.12 -6.11 3.37
C TYR A 179 23.64 -6.16 3.28
N LEU A 180 24.21 -7.21 2.67
CA LEU A 180 25.66 -7.38 2.58
C LEU A 180 26.34 -6.40 1.63
N ASN A 181 25.70 -6.06 0.51
CA ASN A 181 26.31 -5.23 -0.53
C ASN A 181 26.04 -3.74 -0.36
N VAL A 182 24.92 -3.35 0.25
CA VAL A 182 24.54 -1.95 0.42
C VAL A 182 24.72 -1.53 1.88
N LEU A 183 23.97 -2.11 2.82
CA LEU A 183 23.95 -1.63 4.22
C LEU A 183 25.31 -1.77 4.92
N ASN A 184 26.02 -2.88 4.70
CA ASN A 184 27.35 -3.08 5.29
C ASN A 184 28.45 -2.20 4.67
N ARG A 185 28.24 -1.66 3.46
CA ARG A 185 29.26 -0.87 2.72
C ARG A 185 28.96 0.62 2.73
N CYS A 186 27.69 0.99 2.81
CA CYS A 186 27.20 2.36 2.75
C CYS A 186 26.35 2.61 4.00
N VAL A 187 27.02 3.06 5.07
CA VAL A 187 26.39 3.29 6.38
C VAL A 187 25.26 4.32 6.32
N CYS A 188 25.30 5.22 5.33
CA CYS A 188 24.30 6.28 5.14
C CYS A 188 23.09 5.88 4.28
N LEU A 189 23.03 4.65 3.74
CA LEU A 189 21.90 4.16 2.95
C LEU A 189 21.05 3.23 3.83
N SER A 190 19.72 3.43 3.85
CA SER A 190 18.76 2.41 4.28
C SER A 190 18.06 1.84 3.04
N VAL A 191 17.95 0.51 2.93
CA VAL A 191 17.27 -0.15 1.81
C VAL A 191 16.15 -1.01 2.35
N GLN A 192 14.91 -0.67 2.00
CA GLN A 192 13.74 -1.42 2.43
C GLN A 192 13.07 -2.10 1.24
N GLY A 193 13.18 -3.42 1.18
CA GLY A 193 12.36 -4.23 0.28
C GLY A 193 10.94 -4.30 0.83
N VAL A 194 10.05 -3.46 0.30
CA VAL A 194 8.63 -3.48 0.63
C VAL A 194 7.90 -4.28 -0.44
N ALA A 195 7.37 -5.44 -0.05
CA ALA A 195 6.34 -6.13 -0.83
C ALA A 195 4.99 -5.65 -0.30
N GLU A 196 4.36 -4.72 -1.01
CA GLU A 196 3.01 -4.27 -0.69
C GLU A 196 2.03 -4.87 -1.70
N GLN A 197 0.89 -5.33 -1.20
CA GLN A 197 -0.13 -6.01 -1.96
C GLN A 197 -1.38 -5.12 -2.04
N SER A 198 -1.70 -4.63 -3.22
CA SER A 198 -2.98 -3.96 -3.52
C SER A 198 -3.80 -4.86 -4.43
N SER A 199 -4.99 -5.29 -3.97
CA SER A 199 -5.89 -6.13 -4.75
C SER A 199 -7.07 -5.32 -5.32
N LEU A 200 -7.21 -5.29 -6.64
CA LEU A 200 -8.43 -4.88 -7.33
C LEU A 200 -8.81 -5.97 -8.34
N ALA A 201 -10.04 -6.48 -8.24
CA ALA A 201 -10.52 -7.63 -8.98
C ALA A 201 -10.95 -7.25 -10.42
N SER A 202 -10.50 -8.00 -11.42
CA SER A 202 -11.09 -8.02 -12.77
C SER A 202 -11.09 -9.45 -13.33
N SER A 203 -12.05 -9.74 -14.21
CA SER A 203 -12.49 -11.05 -14.70
C SER A 203 -11.49 -11.85 -15.53
N HIS A 204 -10.27 -11.35 -15.76
CA HIS A 204 -9.27 -11.98 -16.65
C HIS A 204 -7.87 -12.09 -16.04
N GLY A 205 -7.77 -11.93 -14.72
CA GLY A 205 -6.48 -11.98 -14.06
C GLY A 205 -6.47 -10.90 -13.01
N TRP A 206 -6.15 -11.33 -11.80
CA TRP A 206 -5.91 -10.38 -10.76
C TRP A 206 -4.56 -9.73 -11.04
N LEU A 207 -4.47 -8.43 -11.22
CA LEU A 207 -3.16 -7.78 -11.20
C LEU A 207 -2.75 -7.64 -9.74
N HIS A 208 -1.80 -8.47 -9.32
CA HIS A 208 -1.13 -8.28 -8.04
C HIS A 208 0.25 -7.79 -8.36
N LEU A 209 0.45 -6.49 -8.20
CA LEU A 209 1.80 -5.97 -8.15
C LEU A 209 2.41 -6.46 -6.83
N LEU A 210 3.15 -7.57 -6.87
CA LEU A 210 4.30 -7.69 -6.01
C LEU A 210 5.23 -6.53 -6.40
N LYS A 211 5.38 -5.54 -5.53
CA LYS A 211 6.55 -4.67 -5.57
C LYS A 211 7.79 -5.57 -5.46
N ALA A 212 8.29 -6.08 -6.58
CA ALA A 212 9.56 -6.76 -6.64
C ALA A 212 10.63 -5.67 -6.62
N ASN A 213 11.24 -5.48 -5.45
CA ASN A 213 12.34 -4.56 -5.18
C ASN A 213 11.97 -3.07 -5.25
N THR A 214 11.17 -2.61 -4.29
CA THR A 214 11.38 -1.23 -3.85
C THR A 214 12.77 -1.12 -3.26
N LEU A 215 13.66 -0.41 -3.93
CA LEU A 215 14.87 0.07 -3.31
C LEU A 215 14.56 1.47 -2.84
N CYS A 216 14.18 1.60 -1.56
CA CYS A 216 14.26 2.90 -0.91
C CYS A 216 15.75 3.23 -0.80
N PHE A 217 16.23 4.29 -1.41
CA PHE A 217 17.56 4.83 -1.11
C PHE A 217 17.36 6.11 -0.32
N THR A 218 17.98 6.20 0.85
CA THR A 218 18.17 7.43 1.59
C THR A 218 19.60 7.88 1.40
N SER A 219 19.83 8.99 0.70
CA SER A 219 21.18 9.57 0.57
C SER A 219 21.21 10.92 1.28
N ALA A 220 22.12 11.07 2.24
CA ALA A 220 22.51 12.37 2.75
C ALA A 220 23.37 13.05 1.69
N TYR A 221 22.95 14.22 1.20
CA TYR A 221 23.82 15.06 0.40
C TYR A 221 24.99 15.51 1.26
N SER A 222 26.22 15.14 0.89
CA SER A 222 27.36 16.02 1.15
C SER A 222 27.32 17.05 0.05
N ALA A 223 27.02 18.30 0.42
CA ALA A 223 27.53 19.43 -0.35
C ALA A 223 29.07 19.42 -0.32
#